data_AF-A0A645GIQ7-F1
#
_entry.id   AF-A0A645GIQ7-F1
#
_cell.length_a   1.000
_cell.length_b   1.000
_cell.length_c   1.000
_cell.angle_alpha   90.00
_cell.angle_beta   90.00
_cell.angle_gamma   90.00
#
_symmetry.space_group_name_H-M   'P 1'
#
loop_
_entity.id
_entity.type
_entity.pdbx_description
1 polymer ?
#
loop_
_entity_poly.entity_id
_entity_poly.type
_entity_poly.pdbx_seq_one_letter_code
_entity_poly.pdbx_strand_id
1 'polypeptide(L)'
;MDILGTYWLYKLPNVSYEQTLKSCQEHQFYGVMPAHSSFYYPIKYGYGEVYLRMAAFLGEHIHTNYTVTDFDWKNRVVNNEYQAECIINTLPWQELSNAFPQEIKNEIKNLLYTSVDVDYYDEDYNHHTQMTYFADETLPYHRIIYRKEFIQSEDVRGYWTEANSKIGCKKGKLSYTNKYAYPINTINKPASAEKVKLWAEKQKILSIGRWGDWQYHNSDVVMQQGIDLAKKLLK
;
A
#
# COMPACT_ATOMS: atom_id res chain seq x y z
N MET A 1 -1.93 21.20 -8.83
CA MET A 1 -1.08 20.16 -9.47
C MET A 1 0.39 20.34 -9.06
N ASP A 2 0.77 21.53 -8.62
CA ASP A 2 2.16 22.01 -8.42
C ASP A 2 2.93 21.37 -7.24
N ILE A 3 2.28 20.55 -6.42
CA ILE A 3 2.94 19.88 -5.29
C ILE A 3 3.41 18.47 -5.64
N LEU A 4 2.97 17.89 -6.76
CA LEU A 4 3.29 16.52 -7.15
C LEU A 4 4.68 16.46 -7.80
N GLY A 5 5.51 15.53 -7.35
CA GLY A 5 6.81 15.25 -7.97
C GLY A 5 6.66 14.38 -9.22
N THR A 6 7.71 14.31 -10.03
CA THR A 6 7.76 13.51 -11.28
C THR A 6 8.63 12.26 -11.17
N TYR A 7 9.34 12.08 -10.05
CA TYR A 7 10.28 10.97 -9.82
C TYR A 7 9.65 9.57 -9.79
N TRP A 8 8.32 9.47 -9.90
CA TRP A 8 7.56 8.21 -9.87
C TRP A 8 6.90 7.87 -11.20
N LEU A 9 7.01 8.74 -12.22
CA LEU A 9 6.35 8.55 -13.52
C LEU A 9 6.83 7.30 -14.27
N TYR A 10 7.98 6.72 -13.89
CA TYR A 10 8.44 5.42 -14.40
C TYR A 10 7.46 4.27 -14.11
N LYS A 11 6.48 4.47 -13.22
CA LYS A 11 5.41 3.50 -12.92
C LYS A 11 4.22 3.58 -13.88
N LEU A 12 4.17 4.59 -14.76
CA LEU A 12 3.13 4.74 -15.76
C LEU A 12 3.53 4.04 -17.07
N PRO A 13 2.56 3.60 -17.89
CA PRO A 13 2.85 3.16 -19.25
C PRO A 13 3.63 4.22 -20.02
N ASN A 14 4.65 3.76 -20.74
CA ASN A 14 5.46 4.62 -21.60
C ASN A 14 5.16 4.30 -23.07
N VAL A 15 4.85 5.34 -23.84
CA VAL A 15 4.51 5.25 -25.26
C VAL A 15 5.25 6.34 -26.03
N SER A 16 5.82 5.98 -27.18
CA SER A 16 6.34 6.96 -28.15
C SER A 16 5.24 7.44 -29.09
N TYR A 17 5.53 8.53 -29.81
CA TYR A 17 4.67 9.01 -30.89
C TYR A 17 4.42 7.91 -31.94
N GLU A 18 5.49 7.22 -32.36
CA GLU A 18 5.45 6.16 -33.37
C GLU A 18 4.63 4.96 -32.88
N GLN A 19 4.80 4.54 -31.62
CA GLN A 19 4.01 3.46 -31.02
C GLN A 19 2.53 3.84 -30.96
N THR A 20 2.23 5.09 -30.62
CA THR A 20 0.85 5.59 -30.57
C THR A 20 0.23 5.59 -31.96
N LEU A 21 0.93 6.13 -32.96
CA LEU A 21 0.47 6.16 -34.34
C LEU A 21 0.20 4.75 -34.88
N LYS A 22 1.15 3.83 -34.67
CA LYS A 22 1.00 2.43 -35.07
C LYS A 22 -0.18 1.76 -34.35
N SER A 23 -0.35 2.04 -33.06
CA SER A 23 -1.46 1.49 -32.28
C SER A 23 -2.82 1.93 -32.82
N CYS A 24 -2.94 3.19 -33.25
CA CYS A 24 -4.16 3.70 -33.89
C CYS A 24 -4.40 3.06 -35.26
N GLN A 25 -3.36 2.86 -36.08
CA GLN A 25 -3.48 2.30 -37.43
C GLN A 25 -3.88 0.82 -37.42
N GLU A 26 -3.33 0.04 -36.48
CA GLU A 26 -3.51 -1.40 -36.43
C GLU A 26 -4.54 -1.86 -35.39
N HIS A 27 -5.08 -0.92 -34.60
CA HIS A 27 -5.98 -1.18 -33.48
C HIS A 27 -5.40 -2.18 -32.47
N GLN A 28 -4.10 -2.08 -32.18
CA GLN A 28 -3.37 -2.96 -31.26
C GLN A 28 -2.42 -2.15 -30.36
N PHE A 29 -2.23 -2.57 -29.11
CA PHE A 29 -1.35 -1.86 -28.18
C PHE A 29 0.13 -2.16 -28.43
N TYR A 30 0.92 -1.13 -28.73
CA TYR A 30 2.37 -1.22 -28.98
C TYR A 30 3.26 -0.58 -27.90
N GLY A 31 2.68 -0.08 -26.81
CA GLY A 31 3.41 0.56 -25.71
C GLY A 31 4.14 -0.43 -24.79
N VAL A 32 4.86 0.10 -23.80
CA VAL A 32 5.49 -0.69 -22.75
C VAL A 32 4.63 -0.64 -21.48
N MET A 33 4.20 -1.81 -21.02
CA MET A 33 3.52 -1.96 -19.73
C MET A 33 4.55 -2.06 -18.59
N PRO A 34 4.46 -1.22 -17.54
CA PRO A 34 5.52 -1.08 -16.54
C PRO A 34 5.60 -2.28 -15.57
N ALA A 35 4.51 -3.05 -15.38
CA ALA A 35 4.46 -4.32 -14.66
C ALA A 35 3.05 -4.96 -14.72
N HIS A 36 2.91 -6.20 -14.22
CA HIS A 36 1.64 -6.88 -13.89
C HIS A 36 0.72 -7.25 -15.06
N SER A 37 1.26 -7.52 -16.25
CA SER A 37 0.48 -8.14 -17.34
C SER A 37 0.01 -9.56 -17.02
N SER A 38 0.69 -10.24 -16.08
CA SER A 38 0.32 -11.53 -15.53
C SER A 38 0.68 -11.57 -14.04
N PHE A 39 -0.11 -12.31 -13.27
CA PHE A 39 0.11 -12.48 -11.83
C PHE A 39 -0.54 -13.77 -11.33
N TYR A 40 -0.09 -14.25 -10.18
CA TYR A 40 -0.70 -15.38 -9.49
C TYR A 40 -1.67 -14.90 -8.40
N TYR A 41 -2.73 -15.66 -8.18
CA TYR A 41 -3.71 -15.40 -7.13
C TYR A 41 -4.13 -16.70 -6.44
N PRO A 42 -4.33 -16.72 -5.10
CA PRO A 42 -4.79 -17.92 -4.42
C PRO A 42 -6.14 -18.42 -4.93
N ILE A 43 -6.22 -19.72 -5.24
CA ILE A 43 -7.45 -20.37 -5.75
C ILE A 43 -8.61 -20.25 -4.74
N LYS A 44 -8.30 -20.20 -3.43
CA LYS A 44 -9.28 -20.09 -2.35
C LYS A 44 -8.95 -18.93 -1.42
N TYR A 45 -9.97 -18.36 -0.77
CA TYR A 45 -9.91 -17.36 0.31
C TYR A 45 -9.38 -15.97 -0.04
N GLY A 46 -8.63 -15.83 -1.14
CA GLY A 46 -8.08 -14.56 -1.61
C GLY A 46 -6.67 -14.29 -1.11
N TYR A 47 -6.13 -13.12 -1.49
CA TYR A 47 -4.71 -12.80 -1.28
C TYR A 47 -4.27 -12.78 0.20
N GLY A 48 -5.18 -12.43 1.12
CA GLY A 48 -4.90 -12.40 2.56
C GLY A 48 -4.47 -13.74 3.14
N GLU A 49 -4.83 -14.86 2.49
CA GLU A 49 -4.48 -16.21 2.90
C GLU A 49 -2.96 -16.43 3.00
N VAL A 50 -2.18 -15.77 2.14
CA VAL A 50 -0.71 -15.85 2.16
C VAL A 50 -0.18 -15.40 3.52
N TYR A 51 -0.68 -14.28 4.03
CA TYR A 51 -0.24 -13.69 5.29
C TYR A 51 -0.79 -14.43 6.51
N LEU A 52 -2.01 -14.96 6.43
CA LEU A 52 -2.58 -15.80 7.49
C LEU A 52 -1.74 -17.07 7.72
N ARG A 53 -1.25 -17.69 6.64
CA ARG A 53 -0.34 -18.86 6.74
C ARG A 53 1.03 -18.50 7.31
N MET A 54 1.58 -17.35 6.93
CA MET A 54 2.83 -16.86 7.52
C MET A 54 2.65 -16.59 9.02
N ALA A 55 1.57 -15.94 9.42
CA ALA A 55 1.23 -15.71 10.82
C ALA A 55 1.08 -17.03 11.60
N ALA A 56 0.37 -18.00 11.04
CA ALA A 56 0.22 -19.32 11.64
C ALA A 56 1.56 -20.05 11.85
N PHE A 57 2.49 -19.90 10.89
CA PHE A 57 3.84 -20.44 11.01
C PHE A 57 4.65 -19.75 12.12
N LEU A 58 4.50 -18.44 12.29
CA LEU A 58 5.18 -17.68 13.36
C LEU A 58 4.65 -18.01 14.76
N GLY A 59 3.41 -18.49 14.88
CA GLY A 59 2.86 -18.98 16.14
C GLY A 59 2.84 -17.91 17.23
N GLU A 60 3.47 -18.19 18.37
CA GLU A 60 3.52 -17.27 19.51
C GLU A 60 4.37 -16.01 19.28
N HIS A 61 5.17 -15.97 18.21
CA HIS A 61 5.98 -14.80 17.86
C HIS A 61 5.17 -13.67 17.19
N ILE A 62 3.87 -13.89 16.91
CA ILE A 62 2.98 -12.85 16.42
C ILE A 62 1.89 -12.52 17.44
N HIS A 63 1.85 -11.26 17.87
CA HIS A 63 0.83 -10.74 18.77
C HIS A 63 -0.20 -9.93 17.97
N THR A 64 -1.41 -10.49 17.82
CA THR A 64 -2.55 -9.78 17.19
C THR A 64 -3.42 -9.09 18.24
N ASN A 65 -4.35 -8.22 17.82
CA ASN A 65 -5.18 -7.40 18.72
C ASN A 65 -4.36 -6.51 19.66
N TYR A 66 -3.18 -6.10 19.20
CA TYR A 66 -2.23 -5.29 19.93
C TYR A 66 -2.02 -3.97 19.21
N THR A 67 -2.56 -2.89 19.78
CA THR A 67 -2.41 -1.54 19.24
C THR A 67 -1.27 -0.83 19.96
N VAL A 68 -0.36 -0.22 19.20
CA VAL A 68 0.67 0.67 19.78
C VAL A 68 0.00 1.99 20.18
N THR A 69 -0.10 2.24 21.48
CA THR A 69 -0.70 3.45 22.06
C THR A 69 0.34 4.35 22.72
N ASP A 70 1.46 3.78 23.15
CA ASP A 70 2.58 4.51 23.75
C ASP A 70 3.91 4.02 23.18
N PHE A 71 4.81 4.96 22.92
CA PHE A 71 6.10 4.65 22.32
C PHE A 71 7.22 5.54 22.89
N ASP A 72 8.04 4.97 23.77
CA ASP A 72 9.27 5.60 24.23
C ASP A 72 10.41 5.22 23.28
N TRP A 73 10.64 6.07 22.29
CA TRP A 73 11.71 5.89 21.30
C TRP A 73 13.12 5.99 21.89
N LYS A 74 13.32 6.66 23.04
CA LYS A 74 14.65 6.82 23.64
C LYS A 74 15.11 5.51 24.26
N ASN A 75 14.20 4.88 24.99
CA ASN A 75 14.46 3.59 25.64
C ASN A 75 14.03 2.38 24.79
N ARG A 76 13.40 2.63 23.63
CA ARG A 76 12.84 1.63 22.70
C ARG A 76 11.84 0.71 23.40
N VAL A 77 10.88 1.33 24.08
CA VAL A 77 9.81 0.65 24.80
C VAL A 77 8.47 0.92 24.10
N VAL A 78 7.70 -0.14 23.87
CA VAL A 78 6.37 -0.10 23.25
C VAL A 78 5.33 -0.49 24.29
N ASN A 79 4.34 0.38 24.48
CA ASN A 79 3.26 0.26 25.48
C ASN A 79 3.73 -0.09 26.90
N ASN A 80 4.94 0.30 27.29
CA ASN A 80 5.56 -0.06 28.57
C ASN A 80 5.67 -1.58 28.82
N GLU A 81 5.57 -2.40 27.77
CA GLU A 81 5.57 -3.87 27.86
C GLU A 81 6.79 -4.48 27.16
N TYR A 82 7.06 -4.08 25.92
CA TYR A 82 8.16 -4.63 25.14
C TYR A 82 9.30 -3.64 25.05
N GLN A 83 10.50 -4.06 25.43
CA GLN A 83 11.74 -3.32 25.22
C GLN A 83 12.65 -4.08 24.26
N ALA A 84 13.28 -3.38 23.32
CA ALA A 84 14.18 -4.00 22.35
C ALA A 84 15.49 -3.22 22.16
N GLU A 85 16.54 -3.94 21.75
CA GLU A 85 17.80 -3.33 21.32
C GLU A 85 17.64 -2.57 19.99
N CYS A 86 16.76 -3.05 19.13
CA CYS A 86 16.42 -2.49 17.84
C CYS A 86 14.92 -2.68 17.60
N ILE A 87 14.26 -1.65 17.05
CA ILE A 87 12.86 -1.71 16.64
C ILE A 87 12.78 -1.66 15.13
N ILE A 88 11.97 -2.54 14.52
CA ILE A 88 11.64 -2.49 13.10
C ILE A 88 10.23 -1.91 12.98
N ASN A 89 10.13 -0.67 12.49
CA ASN A 89 8.87 0.00 12.25
C ASN A 89 8.37 -0.27 10.81
N THR A 90 7.17 -0.83 10.71
CA THR A 90 6.40 -0.94 9.46
C THR A 90 5.11 -0.11 9.48
N LEU A 91 4.84 0.60 10.58
CA LEU A 91 3.66 1.45 10.74
C LEU A 91 3.85 2.78 10.00
N PRO A 92 2.74 3.45 9.61
CA PRO A 92 2.77 4.84 9.21
C PRO A 92 3.40 5.71 10.31
N TRP A 93 4.38 6.52 9.93
CA TRP A 93 5.07 7.42 10.86
C TRP A 93 4.14 8.36 11.62
N GLN A 94 2.97 8.67 11.06
CA GLN A 94 1.95 9.49 11.71
C GLN A 94 1.46 8.86 13.02
N GLU A 95 1.35 7.53 13.08
CA GLU A 95 0.89 6.81 14.26
C GLU A 95 1.88 6.90 15.43
N LEU A 96 3.18 7.08 15.13
CA LEU A 96 4.23 7.25 16.14
C LEU A 96 4.62 8.72 16.38
N SER A 97 4.16 9.62 15.50
CA SER A 97 4.66 10.99 15.42
C SER A 97 4.55 11.77 16.73
N ASN A 98 3.51 11.51 17.54
CA ASN A 98 3.28 12.19 18.82
C ASN A 98 4.43 12.04 19.81
N ALA A 99 5.16 10.92 19.78
CA ALA A 99 6.29 10.66 20.66
C ALA A 99 7.58 11.39 20.22
N PHE A 100 7.66 11.85 18.98
CA PHE A 100 8.91 12.33 18.39
C PHE A 100 9.20 13.82 18.65
N PRO A 101 10.48 14.24 18.51
CA PRO A 101 10.85 15.65 18.56
C PRO A 101 10.10 16.50 17.51
N GLN A 102 9.92 17.79 17.80
CA GLN A 102 9.13 18.70 16.94
C GLN A 102 9.66 18.80 15.50
N GLU A 103 10.98 18.76 15.32
CA GLU A 103 11.62 18.76 14.00
C GLU A 103 11.15 17.57 13.15
N ILE A 104 11.16 16.37 13.73
CA ILE A 104 10.75 15.14 13.03
C ILE A 104 9.24 15.12 12.79
N LYS A 105 8.45 15.61 13.76
CA LYS A 105 7.00 15.82 13.57
C LYS A 105 6.71 16.69 12.35
N ASN A 106 7.50 17.75 12.13
CA ASN A 106 7.32 18.64 10.99
C ASN A 106 7.63 17.93 9.66
N GLU A 107 8.66 17.09 9.61
CA GLU A 107 8.95 16.28 8.41
C GLU A 107 7.86 15.24 8.15
N ILE A 108 7.34 14.56 9.18
CA ILE A 108 6.24 13.60 9.05
C ILE A 108 4.95 14.27 8.54
N LYS A 109 4.69 15.54 8.88
CA LYS A 109 3.54 16.29 8.33
C LYS A 109 3.62 16.48 6.81
N ASN A 110 4.82 16.50 6.22
CA ASN A 110 5.00 16.59 4.77
C ASN A 110 4.75 15.25 4.06
N LEU A 111 4.68 14.14 4.82
CA LEU A 111 4.41 12.81 4.32
C LEU A 111 2.90 12.62 4.14
N LEU A 112 2.37 13.09 3.01
CA LEU A 112 0.95 13.03 2.71
C LEU A 112 0.51 11.63 2.25
N TYR A 113 -0.74 11.28 2.53
CA TYR A 113 -1.39 10.04 2.09
C TYR A 113 -2.85 10.29 1.71
N THR A 114 -3.43 9.33 1.00
CA THR A 114 -4.89 9.21 0.82
C THR A 114 -5.42 7.93 1.46
N SER A 115 -6.70 8.00 1.82
CA SER A 115 -7.50 6.86 2.24
C SER A 115 -8.33 6.34 1.08
N VAL A 116 -8.70 5.06 1.13
CA VAL A 116 -9.70 4.50 0.22
C VAL A 116 -10.78 3.74 0.98
N ASP A 117 -11.98 3.80 0.45
CA ASP A 117 -13.09 2.95 0.85
C ASP A 117 -13.23 1.82 -0.18
N VAL A 118 -13.41 0.60 0.34
CA VAL A 118 -13.55 -0.63 -0.44
C VAL A 118 -14.88 -1.26 -0.09
N ASP A 119 -15.79 -1.27 -1.06
CA ASP A 119 -17.18 -1.66 -0.87
C ASP A 119 -17.53 -2.89 -1.70
N TYR A 120 -18.17 -3.85 -1.04
CA TYR A 120 -18.65 -5.08 -1.67
C TYR A 120 -20.08 -4.92 -2.18
N TYR A 121 -20.28 -5.32 -3.43
CA TYR A 121 -21.59 -5.46 -4.04
C TYR A 121 -21.80 -6.92 -4.41
N ASP A 122 -22.95 -7.49 -4.07
CA ASP A 122 -23.28 -8.91 -4.34
C ASP A 122 -23.99 -9.15 -5.68
N GLU A 123 -24.05 -8.09 -6.49
CA GLU A 123 -24.55 -8.11 -7.87
C GLU A 123 -23.55 -8.78 -8.81
N ASP A 124 -24.03 -9.66 -9.67
CA ASP A 124 -23.19 -10.27 -10.68
C ASP A 124 -22.98 -9.33 -11.87
N TYR A 125 -21.71 -9.07 -12.17
CA TYR A 125 -21.29 -8.38 -13.37
C TYR A 125 -20.77 -9.39 -14.39
N ASN A 126 -21.39 -9.43 -15.57
CA ASN A 126 -20.92 -10.26 -16.67
C ASN A 126 -19.82 -9.52 -17.44
N HIS A 127 -18.59 -9.55 -16.90
CA HIS A 127 -17.43 -8.90 -17.49
C HIS A 127 -16.19 -9.78 -17.34
N HIS A 128 -15.41 -9.94 -18.42
CA HIS A 128 -14.25 -10.83 -18.48
C HIS A 128 -12.93 -10.09 -18.23
N THR A 129 -12.86 -9.28 -17.18
CA THR A 129 -11.62 -8.62 -16.77
C THR A 129 -11.46 -8.66 -15.26
N GLN A 130 -10.22 -8.78 -14.78
CA GLN A 130 -9.95 -8.81 -13.34
C GLN A 130 -10.24 -7.46 -12.69
N MET A 131 -9.97 -6.36 -13.39
CA MET A 131 -10.07 -5.02 -12.84
C MET A 131 -10.31 -3.98 -13.93
N THR A 132 -11.20 -3.02 -13.67
CA THR A 132 -11.49 -1.89 -14.57
C THR A 132 -11.23 -0.58 -13.85
N TYR A 133 -10.58 0.36 -14.54
CA TYR A 133 -10.38 1.73 -14.06
C TYR A 133 -11.40 2.67 -14.71
N PHE A 134 -11.89 3.62 -13.93
CA PHE A 134 -12.86 4.61 -14.36
C PHE A 134 -12.27 6.01 -14.16
N ALA A 135 -12.21 6.78 -15.25
CA ALA A 135 -11.79 8.18 -15.24
C ALA A 135 -12.99 9.16 -15.22
N ASP A 136 -14.21 8.62 -15.15
CA ASP A 136 -15.44 9.40 -15.07
C ASP A 136 -15.60 9.99 -13.67
N GLU A 137 -15.46 11.31 -13.56
CA GLU A 137 -15.56 12.05 -12.29
C GLU A 137 -16.96 12.03 -11.67
N THR A 138 -17.98 11.61 -12.43
CA THR A 138 -19.35 11.45 -11.91
C THR A 138 -19.53 10.15 -11.12
N LEU A 139 -18.62 9.18 -11.28
CA LEU A 139 -18.66 7.94 -10.52
C LEU A 139 -18.01 8.12 -9.14
N PRO A 140 -18.59 7.53 -8.07
CA PRO A 140 -18.06 7.67 -6.72
C PRO A 140 -16.81 6.79 -6.47
N TYR A 141 -16.38 6.00 -7.47
CA TYR A 141 -15.25 5.08 -7.41
C TYR A 141 -14.38 5.24 -8.66
N HIS A 142 -13.08 4.97 -8.53
CA HIS A 142 -12.13 5.00 -9.65
C HIS A 142 -11.76 3.61 -10.15
N ARG A 143 -12.22 2.55 -9.46
CA ARG A 143 -11.84 1.17 -9.79
C ARG A 143 -12.87 0.14 -9.35
N ILE A 144 -13.03 -0.89 -10.17
CA ILE A 144 -13.77 -2.12 -9.82
C ILE A 144 -12.83 -3.32 -9.91
N ILE A 145 -12.93 -4.23 -8.94
CA ILE A 145 -12.21 -5.52 -8.88
C ILE A 145 -13.26 -6.65 -8.91
N TYR A 146 -13.24 -7.46 -9.96
CA TYR A 146 -14.27 -8.48 -10.21
C TYR A 146 -13.85 -9.83 -9.60
N ARG A 147 -14.57 -10.29 -8.57
CA ARG A 147 -14.13 -11.44 -7.75
C ARG A 147 -14.07 -12.75 -8.53
N LYS A 148 -15.02 -12.99 -9.45
CA LYS A 148 -15.10 -14.23 -10.24
C LYS A 148 -13.87 -14.45 -11.12
N GLU A 149 -13.19 -13.38 -11.52
CA GLU A 149 -11.99 -13.44 -12.35
C GLU A 149 -10.72 -13.75 -11.55
N PHE A 150 -10.79 -13.73 -10.21
CA PHE A 150 -9.69 -14.13 -9.31
C PHE A 150 -9.91 -15.48 -8.65
N ILE A 151 -11.16 -15.81 -8.30
CA ILE A 151 -11.50 -17.02 -7.53
C ILE A 151 -12.45 -17.88 -8.37
N GLN A 152 -11.93 -18.99 -8.86
CA GLN A 152 -12.65 -19.95 -9.70
C GLN A 152 -13.51 -20.89 -8.84
N SER A 153 -14.65 -20.39 -8.36
CA SER A 153 -15.66 -21.17 -7.64
C SER A 153 -17.06 -20.68 -7.99
N GLU A 154 -18.02 -21.61 -8.12
CA GLU A 154 -19.43 -21.31 -8.41
C GLU A 154 -20.09 -20.49 -7.29
N ASP A 155 -19.57 -20.57 -6.06
CA ASP A 155 -20.06 -19.84 -4.90
C ASP A 155 -19.58 -18.37 -4.83
N VAL A 156 -18.72 -17.96 -5.76
CA VAL A 156 -18.16 -16.60 -5.79
C VAL A 156 -19.04 -15.69 -6.63
N ARG A 157 -19.46 -14.58 -6.02
CA ARG A 157 -20.24 -13.54 -6.71
C ARG A 157 -19.83 -12.14 -6.28
N GLY A 158 -20.20 -11.18 -7.11
CA GLY A 158 -20.01 -9.77 -6.78
C GLY A 158 -18.61 -9.23 -7.10
N TYR A 159 -18.45 -7.96 -6.77
CA TYR A 159 -17.26 -7.18 -7.04
C TYR A 159 -16.96 -6.21 -5.90
N TRP A 160 -15.77 -5.63 -5.94
CA TRP A 160 -15.36 -4.56 -5.04
C TRP A 160 -15.22 -3.27 -5.81
N THR A 161 -15.78 -2.18 -5.31
CA THR A 161 -15.39 -0.84 -5.75
C THR A 161 -14.28 -0.32 -4.86
N GLU A 162 -13.35 0.45 -5.42
CA GLU A 162 -12.42 1.25 -4.65
C GLU A 162 -12.66 2.73 -4.94
N ALA A 163 -12.87 3.49 -3.89
CA ALA A 163 -13.17 4.91 -3.92
C ALA A 163 -12.20 5.69 -3.05
N ASN A 164 -11.89 6.94 -3.42
CA ASN A 164 -11.20 7.84 -2.49
C ASN A 164 -12.16 8.22 -1.35
N SER A 165 -11.77 7.97 -0.10
CA SER A 165 -12.67 8.20 1.05
C SER A 165 -13.13 9.65 1.21
N LYS A 166 -12.50 10.62 0.53
CA LYS A 166 -12.93 12.03 0.51
C LYS A 166 -14.15 12.29 -0.36
N ILE A 167 -14.38 11.48 -1.39
CA ILE A 167 -15.50 11.66 -2.32
C ILE A 167 -16.80 11.23 -1.63
N GLY A 168 -16.70 10.24 -0.73
CA GLY A 168 -17.86 9.62 -0.08
C GLY A 168 -18.63 8.78 -1.09
N CYS A 169 -18.88 7.51 -0.77
CA CYS A 169 -19.68 6.66 -1.65
C CYS A 169 -20.83 6.02 -0.88
N LYS A 170 -21.85 5.59 -1.63
CA LYS A 170 -22.88 4.70 -1.09
C LYS A 170 -22.20 3.41 -0.65
N LYS A 171 -22.36 3.05 0.61
CA LYS A 171 -21.79 1.82 1.13
C LYS A 171 -22.48 0.61 0.50
N GLY A 172 -21.65 -0.35 0.08
CA GLY A 172 -22.11 -1.65 -0.37
C GLY A 172 -22.65 -2.49 0.78
N LYS A 173 -22.85 -3.78 0.52
CA LYS A 173 -23.26 -4.76 1.54
C LYS A 173 -22.22 -4.92 2.65
N LEU A 174 -20.95 -4.81 2.29
CA LEU A 174 -19.82 -4.72 3.21
C LEU A 174 -18.97 -3.53 2.80
N SER A 175 -18.38 -2.83 3.77
CA SER A 175 -17.62 -1.62 3.53
C SER A 175 -16.43 -1.58 4.47
N TYR A 176 -15.24 -1.34 3.92
CA TYR A 176 -13.99 -1.24 4.66
C TYR A 176 -13.28 0.06 4.29
N THR A 177 -12.84 0.82 5.30
CA THR A 177 -12.02 2.00 5.08
C THR A 177 -10.57 1.68 5.39
N ASN A 178 -9.69 1.90 4.42
CA ASN A 178 -8.25 1.92 4.66
C ASN A 178 -7.77 3.36 4.78
N LYS A 179 -7.50 3.80 6.02
CA LYS A 179 -6.96 5.14 6.34
C LYS A 179 -5.65 5.40 5.62
N TYR A 180 -4.76 4.41 5.56
CA TYR A 180 -3.47 4.52 4.90
C TYR A 180 -3.45 3.64 3.67
N ALA A 181 -3.87 4.22 2.53
CA ALA A 181 -3.94 3.50 1.26
C ALA A 181 -2.73 3.80 0.37
N TYR A 182 -2.55 5.08 0.02
CA TYR A 182 -1.52 5.51 -0.93
C TYR A 182 -0.68 6.67 -0.37
N PRO A 183 0.66 6.54 -0.31
CA PRO A 183 1.52 7.70 -0.08
C PRO A 183 1.49 8.63 -1.30
N ILE A 184 1.25 9.91 -1.09
CA ILE A 184 1.20 10.90 -2.17
C ILE A 184 2.63 11.30 -2.54
N ASN A 185 2.97 11.20 -3.82
CA ASN A 185 4.29 11.55 -4.33
C ASN A 185 4.47 13.07 -4.50
N THR A 186 4.57 13.81 -3.40
CA THR A 186 4.87 15.24 -3.45
C THR A 186 6.36 15.50 -3.77
N ILE A 187 6.68 16.72 -4.22
CA ILE A 187 8.05 17.17 -4.52
C ILE A 187 8.96 17.03 -3.30
N ASN A 188 8.47 17.42 -2.11
CA ASN A 188 9.26 17.43 -0.88
C ASN A 188 9.32 16.08 -0.16
N LYS A 189 8.44 15.13 -0.54
CA LYS A 189 8.35 13.80 0.10
C LYS A 189 9.69 13.08 0.22
N PRO A 190 10.55 13.00 -0.81
CA PRO A 190 11.81 12.25 -0.72
C PRO A 190 12.72 12.80 0.39
N ALA A 191 12.89 14.12 0.44
CA ALA A 191 13.73 14.77 1.45
C ALA A 191 13.17 14.59 2.87
N SER A 192 11.85 14.76 3.05
CA SER A 192 11.22 14.55 4.36
C SER A 192 11.29 13.09 4.82
N ALA A 193 11.05 12.13 3.92
CA ALA A 193 11.14 10.71 4.24
C ALA A 193 12.56 10.30 4.62
N GLU A 194 13.56 10.80 3.89
CA GLU A 194 14.98 10.56 4.19
C GLU A 194 15.38 11.11 5.56
N LYS A 195 14.99 12.35 5.89
CA LYS A 195 15.27 12.94 7.21
C LYS A 195 14.68 12.13 8.36
N VAL A 196 13.41 11.70 8.22
CA VAL A 196 12.75 10.86 9.23
C VAL A 196 13.49 9.53 9.38
N LYS A 197 13.84 8.88 8.27
CA LYS A 197 14.55 7.60 8.26
C LYS A 197 15.93 7.70 8.91
N LEU A 198 16.76 8.66 8.49
CA LEU A 198 18.10 8.86 9.04
C LEU A 198 18.08 9.21 10.53
N TRP A 199 17.09 9.99 10.96
CA TRP A 199 16.90 10.26 12.38
C TRP A 199 16.54 8.99 13.16
N ALA A 200 15.57 8.21 12.67
CA ALA A 200 15.10 7.00 13.33
C ALA A 200 16.21 5.94 13.43
N GLU A 201 17.01 5.76 12.37
CA GLU A 201 18.13 4.83 12.35
C GLU A 201 19.18 5.15 13.43
N LYS A 202 19.47 6.43 13.69
CA LYS A 202 20.36 6.84 14.80
C LYS A 202 19.83 6.44 16.18
N GLN A 203 18.51 6.24 16.31
CA GLN A 203 17.87 5.77 17.53
C GLN A 203 17.71 4.24 17.59
N LYS A 204 18.28 3.51 16.62
CA LYS A 204 18.08 2.07 16.40
C LYS A 204 16.60 1.72 16.13
N ILE A 205 15.90 2.61 15.43
CA ILE A 205 14.55 2.38 14.90
C ILE A 205 14.70 2.28 13.38
N LEU A 206 14.73 1.05 12.89
CA LEU A 206 14.81 0.76 11.46
C LEU A 206 13.41 0.80 10.87
N SER A 207 13.30 1.26 9.63
CA SER A 207 12.00 1.37 8.97
C SER A 207 12.04 0.75 7.58
N ILE A 208 11.00 -0.02 7.28
CA ILE A 208 10.82 -0.72 6.00
C ILE A 208 9.34 -0.74 5.62
N GLY A 209 9.07 -1.13 4.38
CA GLY A 209 7.73 -1.29 3.87
C GLY A 209 7.13 0.02 3.34
N ARG A 210 5.90 -0.07 2.81
CA ARG A 210 5.19 1.06 2.20
C ARG A 210 5.17 2.30 3.09
N TRP A 211 4.95 2.11 4.38
CA TRP A 211 4.75 3.18 5.34
C TRP A 211 6.02 3.55 6.12
N GLY A 212 6.95 2.61 6.31
CA GLY A 212 8.28 2.93 6.84
C GLY A 212 9.10 3.78 5.87
N ASP A 213 9.10 3.43 4.58
CA ASP A 213 9.81 4.21 3.54
C ASP A 213 8.99 5.36 2.95
N TRP A 214 7.68 5.41 3.23
CA TRP A 214 6.73 6.34 2.60
C TRP A 214 6.72 6.26 1.06
N GLN A 215 6.80 5.04 0.55
CA GLN A 215 6.89 4.73 -0.88
C GLN A 215 5.79 3.76 -1.30
N TYR A 216 5.31 3.94 -2.54
CA TYR A 216 4.33 3.02 -3.11
C TYR A 216 4.97 1.67 -3.46
N HIS A 217 5.13 0.81 -2.46
CA HIS A 217 5.65 -0.54 -2.59
C HIS A 217 4.52 -1.56 -2.71
N ASN A 218 4.73 -2.57 -3.56
CA ASN A 218 3.89 -3.76 -3.64
C ASN A 218 4.37 -4.79 -2.59
N SER A 219 3.58 -5.84 -2.41
CA SER A 219 3.82 -6.87 -1.40
C SER A 219 5.17 -7.58 -1.56
N ASP A 220 5.56 -7.91 -2.79
CA ASP A 220 6.85 -8.53 -3.11
C ASP A 220 8.03 -7.67 -2.64
N VAL A 221 8.00 -6.37 -2.91
CA VAL A 221 9.06 -5.43 -2.51
C VAL A 221 9.17 -5.35 -0.99
N VAL A 222 8.05 -5.22 -0.27
CA VAL A 222 8.09 -5.11 1.20
C VAL A 222 8.53 -6.42 1.86
N MET A 223 8.15 -7.58 1.31
CA MET A 223 8.62 -8.87 1.80
C MET A 223 10.13 -9.04 1.59
N GLN A 224 10.64 -8.64 0.41
CA GLN A 224 12.07 -8.67 0.12
C GLN A 224 12.86 -7.76 1.08
N GLN A 225 12.36 -6.56 1.37
CA GLN A 225 12.96 -5.66 2.36
C GLN A 225 13.07 -6.30 3.75
N GLY A 226 12.03 -7.01 4.20
CA GLY A 226 12.04 -7.72 5.47
C GLY A 226 13.11 -8.83 5.51
N ILE A 227 13.19 -9.64 4.46
CA ILE A 227 14.19 -10.71 4.33
C ILE A 227 15.61 -10.13 4.32
N ASP A 228 15.85 -9.07 3.55
CA ASP A 228 17.17 -8.47 3.43
C ASP A 228 17.61 -7.78 4.73
N LEU A 229 16.68 -7.15 5.43
CA LEU A 229 16.95 -6.58 6.74
C LEU A 229 17.31 -7.67 7.75
N ALA A 230 16.53 -8.76 7.81
CA ALA A 230 16.83 -9.89 8.69
C ALA A 230 18.24 -10.46 8.42
N LYS A 231 18.61 -10.65 7.15
CA LYS A 231 19.96 -11.09 6.77
C LYS A 231 21.07 -10.13 7.19
N LYS A 232 20.80 -8.83 7.29
CA LYS A 232 21.77 -7.84 7.78
C LYS A 232 21.92 -7.87 9.29
N LEU A 233 20.83 -8.10 10.02
CA LEU A 233 20.82 -8.11 11.48
C LEU A 233 21.35 -9.42 12.09
N LEU A 234 21.27 -10.53 11.34
CA LEU A 234 21.76 -11.84 11.79
C LEU A 234 23.24 -12.11 11.45
N LYS A 235 23.95 -11.11 10.90
CA LYS A 235 25.40 -11.16 10.67
C LYS A 235 26.14 -10.56 11.85
#